data_AF-A0A9E2BPL8-F1
#
_entry.id   AF-A0A9E2BPL8-F1
#
_cell.length_a   1.000
_cell.length_b   1.000
_cell.length_c   1.000
_cell.angle_alpha   90.00
_cell.angle_beta   90.00
_cell.angle_gamma   90.00
#
_symmetry.space_group_name_H-M   'P 1'
#
loop_
_entity.id
_entity.type
_entity.pdbx_description
1 polymer ?
#
loop_
_entity_poly.entity_id
_entity_poly.type
_entity_poly.pdbx_seq_one_letter_code
_entity_poly.pdbx_strand_id
1 'polypeptide(L)' 'MTPEQFTAALDKLGWKQSDFCRKTGVTKNTPSRWVNGETPIQAWVPAYLGAMQDLADLHAKYVAPAKGDTDT' A
#
# COMPACT_ATOMS: atom_id res chain seq x y z
N MET A 1 -7.65 11.20 -3.40
CA MET A 1 -6.89 10.70 -2.25
C MET A 1 -5.94 11.78 -1.80
N THR A 2 -5.83 12.02 -0.50
CA THR A 2 -4.90 12.99 0.09
C THR A 2 -3.53 12.33 0.39
N PRO A 3 -2.46 13.11 0.62
CA PRO A 3 -1.17 12.60 1.08
C PRO A 3 -1.23 11.66 2.29
N GLU A 4 -2.08 11.99 3.26
CA GLU A 4 -2.26 11.22 4.50
C GLU A 4 -2.95 9.89 4.20
N GLN A 5 -3.96 9.91 3.33
CA GLN A 5 -4.65 8.71 2.88
C GLN A 5 -3.72 7.79 2.07
N PHE A 6 -2.83 8.35 1.24
CA PHE A 6 -1.81 7.57 0.53
C PHE A 6 -0.85 6.89 1.50
N THR A 7 -0.34 7.63 2.48
CA THR A 7 0.59 7.09 3.48
C THR A 7 -0.07 5.99 4.31
N ALA A 8 -1.29 6.24 4.81
CA ALA A 8 -2.06 5.25 5.56
C ALA A 8 -2.36 3.99 4.73
N ALA A 9 -2.60 4.14 3.41
CA ALA A 9 -2.83 3.01 2.53
C ALA A 9 -1.58 2.15 2.32
N LEU A 10 -0.39 2.75 2.31
CA LEU A 10 0.88 2.01 2.28
C LEU A 10 1.14 1.32 3.62
N ASP A 11 0.87 1.98 4.74
CA ASP A 11 1.08 1.43 6.08
C ASP A 11 0.25 0.16 6.31
N LYS A 12 -1.01 0.14 5.86
CA LYS A 12 -1.86 -1.07 5.91
C LYS A 12 -1.26 -2.26 5.16
N LEU A 13 -0.52 -2.00 4.09
CA LEU A 13 0.15 -3.02 3.29
C LEU A 13 1.55 -3.36 3.83
N GLY A 14 2.03 -2.66 4.86
CA GLY A 14 3.41 -2.73 5.34
C GLY A 14 4.43 -2.24 4.31
N TRP A 15 4.02 -1.36 3.39
CA TRP A 15 4.86 -0.88 2.29
C TRP A 15 5.51 0.45 2.61
N LYS A 16 6.76 0.62 2.17
CA LYS A 16 7.40 1.93 2.06
C LYS A 16 7.07 2.56 0.69
N GLN A 17 7.29 3.86 0.54
CA GLN A 17 7.18 4.53 -0.77
C GLN A 17 8.09 3.87 -1.83
N SER A 18 9.24 3.33 -1.43
CA SER A 18 10.14 2.59 -2.32
C SER A 18 9.55 1.26 -2.82
N ASP A 19 8.74 0.59 -2.00
CA ASP A 19 8.05 -0.63 -2.40
C ASP A 19 6.92 -0.33 -3.37
N PHE A 20 6.19 0.76 -3.14
CA PHE A 20 5.21 1.28 -4.09
C PHE A 20 5.85 1.57 -5.45
N CYS A 21 7.01 2.24 -5.49
CA CYS A 21 7.74 2.51 -6.72
C CYS A 21 8.14 1.22 -7.45
N ARG A 22 8.67 0.23 -6.73
CA ARG A 22 9.08 -1.07 -7.31
C ARG A 22 7.90 -1.81 -7.93
N LYS A 23 6.73 -1.76 -7.29
CA LYS A 23 5.53 -2.51 -7.73
C LYS A 23 4.78 -1.84 -8.88
N THR A 24 4.84 -0.51 -8.97
CA THR A 24 4.07 0.27 -9.97
C THR A 24 4.93 0.84 -11.10
N GLY A 25 6.25 0.79 -10.97
CA GLY A 25 7.18 1.36 -11.95
C GLY A 25 7.30 2.89 -11.89
N VAL A 26 6.61 3.58 -10.98
CA VAL A 26 6.76 5.03 -10.84
C VAL A 26 8.14 5.38 -10.28
N THR A 27 8.65 6.55 -10.66
CA THR A 27 9.95 7.02 -10.17
C THR A 27 9.91 7.33 -8.67
N LYS A 28 11.06 7.19 -7.99
CA LYS A 28 11.17 7.43 -6.53
C LYS A 28 10.72 8.83 -6.09
N ASN A 29 10.89 9.83 -6.95
CA ASN A 29 10.50 11.20 -6.61
C ASN A 29 8.98 11.39 -6.68
N THR A 30 8.26 10.55 -7.42
CA THR A 30 6.82 10.72 -7.64
C THR A 30 6.02 10.61 -6.33
N PRO A 31 6.16 9.54 -5.51
CA PRO A 31 5.45 9.48 -4.22
C PRO A 31 5.86 10.56 -3.23
N SER A 32 7.15 10.94 -3.21
CA SER A 32 7.63 12.02 -2.33
C SER A 32 6.95 13.35 -2.65
N ARG A 33 6.82 13.69 -3.94
CA ARG A 33 6.14 14.90 -4.38
C ARG A 33 4.65 14.89 -4.06
N TRP A 34 4.01 13.73 -4.07
CA TRP A 34 2.62 13.60 -3.64
C TRP A 34 2.49 13.87 -2.15
N VAL A 35 3.34 13.25 -1.33
CA VAL A 35 3.29 13.39 0.13
C VAL A 35 3.54 14.84 0.58
N ASN A 36 4.41 15.55 -0.13
CA ASN A 36 4.70 16.96 0.14
C ASN A 36 3.67 17.94 -0.48
N GLY A 37 2.66 17.44 -1.20
CA GLY A 37 1.67 18.28 -1.88
C GLY A 37 2.18 19.05 -3.10
N GLU A 38 3.40 18.75 -3.57
CA GLU A 38 4.00 19.40 -4.76
C GLU A 38 3.26 19.03 -6.05
N THR A 39 2.72 17.81 -6.12
CA THR A 39 1.93 17.35 -7.25
C THR A 39 0.74 16.53 -6.77
N PRO A 40 -0.40 16.56 -7.49
CA PRO A 40 -1.55 15.76 -7.13
C PRO A 40 -1.27 14.27 -7.32
N ILE A 41 -1.85 13.45 -6.44
CA ILE A 41 -1.86 12.00 -6.59
C ILE A 41 -2.67 11.63 -7.84
N GLN A 42 -2.12 10.74 -8.66
CA GLN A 42 -2.76 10.31 -9.90
C GLN A 42 -4.04 9.49 -9.63
N ALA A 43 -5.02 9.64 -10.51
CA ALA A 43 -6.37 9.10 -10.31
C ALA A 43 -6.44 7.56 -10.17
N TRP A 44 -5.47 6.82 -10.74
CA TRP A 44 -5.44 5.36 -10.65
C TRP A 44 -4.91 4.84 -9.31
N VAL A 45 -4.15 5.65 -8.56
CA VAL A 45 -3.45 5.21 -7.33
C VAL A 45 -4.41 4.69 -6.26
N PRO A 46 -5.55 5.36 -5.96
CA PRO A 46 -6.50 4.86 -4.97
C PRO A 46 -7.09 3.49 -5.35
N ALA A 47 -7.42 3.29 -6.63
CA ALA A 47 -7.97 2.03 -7.11
C ALA A 47 -6.94 0.89 -7.01
N TYR A 48 -5.70 1.16 -7.40
CA TYR A 48 -4.62 0.19 -7.28
C TYR A 48 -4.34 -0.19 -5.81
N LEU A 49 -4.20 0.78 -4.91
CA LEU A 49 -3.94 0.50 -3.49
C LEU A 49 -5.13 -0.21 -2.82
N GLY A 50 -6.36 0.14 -3.19
CA GLY A 50 -7.55 -0.57 -2.73
C GLY A 50 -7.51 -2.05 -3.13
N ALA A 51 -7.26 -2.34 -4.41
CA ALA A 51 -7.15 -3.73 -4.87
C ALA A 51 -6.03 -4.52 -4.15
N MET A 52 -4.90 -3.88 -3.87
CA MET A 52 -3.82 -4.53 -3.12
C MET A 52 -4.17 -4.79 -1.66
N GLN A 53 -4.98 -3.93 -1.04
CA GLN A 53 -5.49 -4.14 0.32
C GLN A 53 -6.50 -5.28 0.35
N ASP A 54 -7.43 -5.32 -0.60
CA ASP A 54 -8.39 -6.42 -0.72
C ASP A 54 -7.68 -7.78 -0.89
N LEU A 55 -6.60 -7.82 -1.69
CA LEU A 55 -5.77 -9.02 -1.83
C LEU A 55 -5.03 -9.39 -0.54
N ALA A 56 -4.52 -8.40 0.20
CA ALA A 56 -3.87 -8.64 1.49
C ALA A 56 -4.86 -9.20 2.52
N ASP A 57 -6.07 -8.64 2.58
CA ASP A 57 -7.15 -9.09 3.45
C ASP A 57 -7.60 -10.51 3.09
N LEU A 58 -7.73 -10.79 1.78
CA LEU A 58 -8.07 -12.12 1.29
C LEU A 58 -7.00 -13.15 1.68
N HIS A 59 -5.73 -12.81 1.49
CA HIS A 59 -4.61 -13.66 1.89
C HIS A 59 -4.58 -13.89 3.40
N ALA A 60 -4.79 -12.83 4.20
CA ALA A 60 -4.85 -12.94 5.65
C ALA A 60 -6.01 -13.84 6.12
N LYS A 61 -7.16 -13.79 5.43
CA LYS A 61 -8.34 -14.58 5.77
C LYS A 61 -8.21 -16.06 5.44
N TYR A 62 -7.57 -16.41 4.33
CA TYR A 62 -7.64 -17.77 3.79
C TYR A 62 -6.29 -18.51 3.70
N VAL A 63 -5.17 -17.81 3.81
CA VAL A 63 -3.83 -18.40 3.55
C VAL A 63 -2.90 -18.24 4.75
N ALA A 64 -2.99 -17.14 5.51
CA ALA A 64 -2.15 -16.97 6.69
C ALA A 64 -2.57 -17.98 7.79
N PRO A 65 -1.62 -18.72 8.39
CA PRO A 65 -1.94 -19.61 9.49
C PRO A 65 -2.52 -18.79 10.64
N ALA A 66 -3.58 -19.31 11.26
CA ALA A 66 -4.14 -18.69 12.46
C ALA A 66 -3.00 -18.55 13.47
N LYS A 67 -2.75 -17.31 13.90
CA LYS A 67 -1.73 -16.98 14.90
C LYS A 67 -2.20 -17.55 16.24
N GLY A 68 -2.02 -18.85 16.43
CA GLY A 68 -2.60 -19.64 17.51
C GLY A 68 -2.03 -21.06 17.62
N ASP A 69 -1.58 -21.67 16.53
CA ASP A 69 -0.92 -22.98 16.60
C ASP A 69 0.58 -22.81 16.82
N THR A 70 0.95 -22.38 18.03
CA THR A 70 2.29 -22.68 18.55
C THR A 70 2.15 -23.95 19.36
N ASP A 71 2.72 -25.01 18.81
CA ASP A 71 2.80 -26.38 19.31
C ASP A 71 3.13 -26.43 20.81
N THR A 72 2.41 -27.32 21.51
CA THR A 72 2.63 -27.71 22.91
C THR A 72 3.80 -28.67 23.03
#